data_AF-A0A958IP02-F1
#
_entry.id   AF-A0A958IP02-F1
#
_cell.length_a   1.000
_cell.length_b   1.000
_cell.length_c   1.000
_cell.angle_alpha   90.00
_cell.angle_beta   90.00
_cell.angle_gamma   90.00
#
_symmetry.space_group_name_H-M   'P 1'
#
loop_
_entity.id
_entity.type
_entity.pdbx_description
1 polymer ?
#
loop_
_entity_poly.entity_id
_entity_poly.type
_entity_poly.pdbx_seq_one_letter_code
_entity_poly.pdbx_strand_id
1 'polypeptide(L)'
;ERSAPLSLNIIAPRNAAEEKQARLILENNEVGLFLMLEGGDELAKAQEVTDTMLRDYPGSLLSAYLRYARGKNYSVPARNFVSQKPREADLPRAVELLTPLQDSGIQMFYRLKGATTLSRCLQQSGRSPEAVKVLEDLQGRLRGQPRLQPYFAPEISAQLQKLR
;
A
#
# COMPACT_ATOMS: atom_id res chain seq x y z
N GLU A 1 -25.68 13.99 -17.68
CA GLU A 1 -24.48 14.85 -17.50
C GLU A 1 -23.37 14.31 -18.39
N ARG A 2 -22.66 15.16 -19.14
CA ARG A 2 -21.49 14.72 -19.91
C ARG A 2 -20.31 14.62 -18.96
N SER A 3 -19.74 13.43 -18.84
CA SER A 3 -18.48 13.19 -18.13
C SER A 3 -17.41 14.14 -18.69
N ALA A 4 -16.72 14.86 -17.81
CA ALA A 4 -15.59 15.68 -18.19
C ALA A 4 -14.55 14.80 -18.93
N PRO A 5 -13.87 15.33 -19.96
CA PRO A 5 -12.84 14.57 -20.67
C PRO A 5 -11.74 14.13 -19.70
N LEU A 6 -11.39 12.84 -19.75
CA LEU A 6 -10.27 12.30 -18.99
C LEU A 6 -8.97 12.86 -19.57
N SER A 7 -8.22 13.61 -18.76
CA SER A 7 -6.88 14.05 -19.12
C SER A 7 -5.85 13.16 -18.41
N LEU A 8 -4.94 12.58 -19.19
CA LEU A 8 -3.84 11.76 -18.70
C LEU A 8 -2.54 12.47 -19.06
N ASN A 9 -1.67 12.66 -18.07
CA ASN A 9 -0.31 13.14 -18.28
C ASN A 9 0.67 11.96 -18.23
N ILE A 10 1.32 11.66 -19.34
CA ILE A 10 2.31 10.58 -19.45
C ILE A 10 3.69 11.21 -19.39
N ILE A 11 4.48 10.81 -18.40
CA ILE A 11 5.81 11.36 -18.15
C ILE A 11 6.85 10.31 -18.53
N ALA A 12 7.79 10.68 -19.40
CA ALA A 12 8.92 9.81 -19.75
C ALA A 12 9.90 9.68 -18.57
N PRO A 13 10.62 8.55 -18.44
CA PRO A 13 11.67 8.41 -17.44
C PRO A 13 12.73 9.50 -17.59
N ARG A 14 13.20 10.06 -16.47
CA ARG A 14 14.16 11.19 -16.47
C ARG A 14 15.61 10.74 -16.59
N ASN A 15 15.89 9.46 -16.33
CA ASN A 15 17.23 8.88 -16.35
C ASN A 15 17.17 7.35 -16.50
N ALA A 16 18.33 6.71 -16.71
CA ALA A 16 18.44 5.27 -16.88
C ALA A 16 17.94 4.45 -15.68
N ALA A 17 18.04 4.99 -14.46
CA ALA A 17 17.54 4.30 -13.27
C ALA A 17 15.99 4.29 -13.25
N GLU A 18 15.34 5.40 -13.58
CA GLU A 18 13.89 5.45 -13.73
C GLU A 18 13.39 4.60 -14.91
N GLU A 19 14.14 4.56 -16.02
CA GLU A 19 13.81 3.69 -17.15
C GLU A 19 13.84 2.22 -16.74
N LYS A 20 14.90 1.80 -16.04
CA LYS A 20 15.03 0.42 -15.55
C LYS A 20 13.89 0.05 -14.60
N GLN A 21 13.50 0.94 -13.70
CA GLN A 21 12.36 0.73 -12.81
C GLN A 21 11.03 0.60 -13.57
N ALA A 22 10.79 1.49 -14.54
CA ALA A 22 9.59 1.44 -15.37
C ALA A 22 9.52 0.13 -16.16
N ARG A 23 10.63 -0.31 -16.77
CA ARG A 23 10.71 -1.59 -17.49
C ARG A 23 10.44 -2.80 -16.59
N LEU A 24 11.04 -2.84 -15.40
CA LEU A 24 10.81 -3.92 -14.42
C LEU A 24 9.32 -4.12 -14.12
N ILE A 25 8.53 -3.03 -14.11
CA ILE A 25 7.10 -3.07 -13.81
C ILE A 25 6.25 -3.31 -15.07
N LEU A 26 6.56 -2.63 -16.18
CA LEU A 26 5.73 -2.63 -17.38
C LEU A 26 5.97 -3.84 -18.30
N GLU A 27 7.16 -4.43 -18.29
CA GLU A 27 7.49 -5.60 -19.11
C GLU A 27 6.94 -6.90 -18.50
N ASN A 28 6.26 -6.84 -17.35
CA ASN A 28 5.72 -8.01 -16.67
C ASN A 28 4.26 -7.84 -16.22
N ASN A 29 3.36 -8.60 -16.85
CA ASN A 29 1.93 -8.55 -16.57
C ASN A 29 1.57 -8.94 -15.12
N GLU A 30 2.35 -9.81 -14.47
CA GLU A 30 2.09 -10.19 -13.09
C GLU A 30 2.27 -9.01 -12.14
N VAL A 31 3.21 -8.11 -12.41
CA VAL A 31 3.41 -6.91 -11.57
C VAL A 31 2.20 -5.99 -11.65
N GLY A 32 1.63 -5.82 -12.85
CA GLY A 32 0.38 -5.09 -13.04
C GLY A 32 -0.79 -5.71 -12.27
N LEU A 33 -0.95 -7.03 -12.36
CA LEU A 33 -1.96 -7.78 -11.59
C LEU A 33 -1.73 -7.65 -10.09
N PHE A 34 -0.49 -7.76 -9.62
CA PHE A 34 -0.14 -7.64 -8.21
C PHE A 34 -0.49 -6.27 -7.63
N LEU A 35 -0.23 -5.20 -8.39
CA LEU A 35 -0.61 -3.84 -8.00
C LEU A 35 -2.12 -3.62 -8.01
N MET A 36 -2.83 -4.20 -8.99
CA MET A 36 -4.28 -4.08 -9.12
C MET A 36 -5.03 -4.86 -8.02
N LEU A 37 -4.56 -6.06 -7.70
CA LEU A 37 -5.12 -6.94 -6.67
C LEU A 37 -4.62 -6.60 -5.27
N GLU A 38 -3.61 -5.72 -5.17
CA GLU A 38 -2.96 -5.33 -3.92
C GLU A 38 -2.35 -6.54 -3.18
N GLY A 39 -1.81 -7.49 -3.95
CA GLY A 39 -1.33 -8.78 -3.44
C GLY A 39 -1.30 -9.87 -4.52
N GLY A 40 -0.98 -11.10 -4.10
CA GLY A 40 -0.83 -12.26 -4.99
C GLY A 40 0.45 -13.03 -4.65
N ASP A 41 0.33 -14.00 -3.76
CA ASP A 41 1.47 -14.84 -3.33
C ASP A 41 1.95 -15.76 -4.45
N GLU A 42 1.04 -16.13 -5.37
CA GLU A 42 1.28 -16.97 -6.53
C GLU A 42 1.96 -16.24 -7.70
N LEU A 43 1.99 -14.91 -7.67
CA LEU A 43 2.59 -14.07 -8.72
C LEU A 43 4.11 -13.99 -8.53
N ALA A 44 4.80 -15.11 -8.77
CA ALA A 44 6.21 -15.29 -8.46
C ALA A 44 7.09 -14.20 -9.07
N LYS A 45 6.80 -13.78 -10.31
CA LYS A 45 7.59 -12.74 -10.96
C LYS A 45 7.31 -11.36 -10.38
N ALA A 46 6.07 -11.10 -9.96
CA ALA A 46 5.75 -9.88 -9.22
C ALA A 46 6.48 -9.81 -7.87
N GLN A 47 6.60 -10.94 -7.16
CA GLN A 47 7.38 -11.01 -5.92
C GLN A 47 8.86 -10.70 -6.16
N GLU A 48 9.47 -11.33 -7.18
CA GLU A 48 10.89 -11.11 -7.54
C GLU A 48 11.17 -9.64 -7.95
N VAL A 49 10.29 -9.06 -8.77
CA VAL A 49 10.39 -7.65 -9.17
C VAL A 49 10.22 -6.76 -7.94
N THR A 50 9.28 -7.07 -7.05
CA THR A 50 9.08 -6.32 -5.80
C THR A 50 10.33 -6.37 -4.93
N ASP A 51 10.91 -7.55 -4.70
CA ASP A 51 12.16 -7.71 -3.95
C ASP A 51 13.30 -6.87 -4.55
N THR A 52 13.44 -6.92 -5.88
CA THR A 52 14.45 -6.14 -6.61
C THR A 52 14.22 -4.63 -6.45
N MET A 53 12.98 -4.17 -6.63
CA MET A 53 12.62 -2.76 -6.52
C MET A 53 12.83 -2.21 -5.11
N LEU A 54 12.45 -2.98 -4.09
CA LEU A 54 12.60 -2.57 -2.69
C LEU A 54 14.06 -2.56 -2.23
N ARG A 55 14.90 -3.46 -2.77
CA ARG A 55 16.34 -3.51 -2.48
C ARG A 55 17.11 -2.42 -3.21
N ASP A 56 16.91 -2.30 -4.53
CA ASP A 56 17.78 -1.50 -5.40
C ASP A 56 17.27 -0.07 -5.55
N TYR A 57 15.96 0.17 -5.37
CA TYR A 57 15.32 1.48 -5.49
C TYR A 57 14.37 1.79 -4.33
N PRO A 58 14.81 1.69 -3.06
CA PRO A 58 13.92 1.82 -1.90
C PRO A 58 13.21 3.18 -1.81
N GLY A 59 13.79 4.25 -2.36
CA GLY A 59 13.21 5.59 -2.31
C GLY A 59 12.28 5.94 -3.46
N SER A 60 12.07 5.05 -4.43
CA SER A 60 11.29 5.41 -5.63
C SER A 60 9.80 5.43 -5.39
N LEU A 61 9.09 6.24 -6.18
CA LEU A 61 7.63 6.32 -6.15
C LEU A 61 6.99 4.95 -6.43
N LEU A 62 7.55 4.20 -7.39
CA LEU A 62 7.07 2.89 -7.77
C LEU A 62 7.28 1.84 -6.67
N SER A 63 8.42 1.89 -5.97
CA SER A 63 8.67 1.05 -4.80
C SER A 63 7.66 1.31 -3.68
N ALA A 64 7.19 2.54 -3.49
CA ALA A 64 6.15 2.83 -2.50
C ALA A 64 4.79 2.18 -2.87
N TYR A 65 4.42 2.11 -4.15
CA TYR A 65 3.23 1.35 -4.57
C TYR A 65 3.39 -0.16 -4.32
N LEU A 66 4.57 -0.72 -4.59
CA LEU A 66 4.86 -2.12 -4.34
C LEU A 66 4.89 -2.46 -2.84
N ARG A 67 5.44 -1.56 -2.00
CA ARG A 67 5.35 -1.66 -0.53
C ARG A 67 3.91 -1.70 -0.06
N TYR A 68 3.07 -0.82 -0.60
CA TYR A 68 1.64 -0.80 -0.27
C TYR A 68 0.97 -2.13 -0.61
N ALA A 69 1.10 -2.61 -1.86
CA ALA A 69 0.48 -3.85 -2.30
C ALA A 69 0.98 -5.05 -1.46
N ARG A 70 2.30 -5.19 -1.27
CA ARG A 70 2.85 -6.30 -0.50
C ARG A 70 2.53 -6.23 0.99
N GLY A 71 2.58 -5.03 1.58
CA GLY A 71 2.19 -4.81 2.97
C GLY A 71 0.71 -5.13 3.20
N LYS A 72 -0.15 -4.75 2.25
CA LYS A 72 -1.58 -5.10 2.28
C LYS A 72 -1.80 -6.60 2.18
N ASN A 73 -1.09 -7.28 1.29
CA ASN A 73 -1.13 -8.73 1.17
C ASN A 73 -0.74 -9.43 2.49
N TYR A 74 0.32 -9.00 3.15
CA TYR A 74 0.73 -9.58 4.46
C TYR A 74 -0.23 -9.22 5.60
N SER A 75 -0.98 -8.13 5.50
CA SER A 75 -1.92 -7.69 6.55
C SER A 75 -3.13 -8.62 6.77
N VAL A 76 -3.38 -9.55 5.85
CA VAL A 76 -4.53 -10.45 5.91
C VAL A 76 -4.10 -11.89 5.68
N PRO A 77 -4.86 -12.86 6.20
CA PRO A 77 -4.76 -14.23 5.73
C PRO A 77 -5.09 -14.29 4.24
N ALA A 78 -4.36 -15.10 3.49
CA ALA A 78 -4.58 -15.29 2.06
C ALA A 78 -4.64 -16.78 1.74
N ARG A 79 -5.44 -17.14 0.74
CA ARG A 79 -5.40 -18.50 0.20
C ARG A 79 -4.09 -18.64 -0.56
N ASN A 80 -3.22 -19.55 -0.14
CA ASN A 80 -2.01 -19.84 -0.89
C ASN A 80 -2.33 -20.93 -1.91
N PHE A 81 -2.39 -20.55 -3.19
CA PHE A 81 -2.67 -21.49 -4.28
C PHE A 81 -1.48 -22.41 -4.59
N VAL A 82 -0.27 -22.03 -4.17
CA VAL A 82 0.95 -22.83 -4.35
C VAL A 82 1.03 -23.93 -3.29
N SER A 83 0.89 -23.59 -2.01
CA SER A 83 0.98 -24.54 -0.90
C SER A 83 -0.33 -25.24 -0.56
N GLN A 84 -1.45 -24.80 -1.16
CA GLN A 84 -2.83 -25.23 -0.88
C GLN A 84 -3.27 -25.07 0.59
N LYS A 85 -2.48 -24.39 1.42
CA LYS A 85 -2.79 -24.08 2.82
C LYS A 85 -2.97 -22.57 2.96
N PRO A 86 -3.97 -22.08 3.71
CA PRO A 86 -4.06 -20.65 3.99
C PRO A 86 -2.75 -20.14 4.59
N ARG A 87 -2.21 -19.05 4.03
CA ARG A 87 -1.14 -18.29 4.68
C ARG A 87 -1.78 -17.42 5.75
N GLU A 88 -1.24 -17.46 6.96
CA GLU A 88 -1.63 -16.52 8.02
C GLU A 88 -1.15 -15.09 7.72
N ALA A 89 -1.76 -14.11 8.36
CA ALA A 89 -1.27 -12.73 8.25
C ALA A 89 0.14 -12.63 8.86
N ASP A 90 1.06 -11.98 8.15
CA ASP A 90 2.40 -11.66 8.65
C ASP A 90 2.40 -10.19 9.08
N LEU A 91 1.84 -9.94 10.26
CA LEU A 91 1.67 -8.59 10.79
C LEU A 91 2.99 -7.83 10.96
N PRO A 92 4.09 -8.45 11.44
CA PRO A 92 5.40 -7.79 11.50
C PRO A 92 5.87 -7.29 10.13
N ARG A 93 5.83 -8.11 9.08
CA ARG A 93 6.21 -7.68 7.73
C ARG A 93 5.26 -6.64 7.16
N ALA A 94 3.95 -6.76 7.42
CA ALA A 94 2.98 -5.76 7.01
C ALA A 94 3.31 -4.39 7.64
N VAL A 95 3.60 -4.35 8.94
CA VAL A 95 4.00 -3.12 9.64
C VAL A 95 5.29 -2.54 9.04
N GLU A 96 6.31 -3.37 8.82
CA GLU A 96 7.58 -2.95 8.22
C GLU A 96 7.39 -2.29 6.85
N LEU A 97 6.58 -2.88 5.97
CA LEU A 97 6.34 -2.37 4.62
C LEU A 97 5.45 -1.14 4.59
N LEU A 98 4.45 -1.06 5.48
CA LEU A 98 3.46 0.02 5.46
C LEU A 98 3.93 1.28 6.21
N THR A 99 4.85 1.16 7.18
CA THR A 99 5.33 2.30 7.97
C THR A 99 5.98 3.39 7.11
N PRO A 100 6.90 3.10 6.18
CA PRO A 100 7.52 4.13 5.34
C PRO A 100 6.56 4.84 4.38
N LEU A 101 5.35 4.30 4.17
CA LEU A 101 4.38 4.90 3.24
C LEU A 101 3.84 6.23 3.74
N GLN A 102 3.82 6.43 5.06
CA GLN A 102 3.28 7.65 5.67
C GLN A 102 3.93 8.91 5.08
N ASP A 103 5.21 8.84 4.78
CA ASP A 103 6.00 9.99 4.32
C ASP A 103 6.42 9.86 2.85
N SER A 104 5.85 8.88 2.14
CA SER A 104 6.15 8.66 0.72
C SER A 104 5.44 9.66 -0.20
N GLY A 105 5.94 9.77 -1.44
CA GLY A 105 5.37 10.64 -2.48
C GLY A 105 4.12 10.10 -3.20
N ILE A 106 3.60 8.92 -2.82
CA ILE A 106 2.44 8.33 -3.50
C ILE A 106 1.16 9.12 -3.24
N GLN A 107 0.17 8.89 -4.09
CA GLN A 107 -1.14 9.56 -3.99
C GLN A 107 -1.74 9.42 -2.60
N MET A 108 -2.34 10.51 -2.10
CA MET A 108 -2.86 10.60 -0.73
C MET A 108 -3.83 9.46 -0.40
N PHE A 109 -4.65 9.03 -1.36
CA PHE A 109 -5.54 7.88 -1.23
C PHE A 109 -4.80 6.62 -0.73
N TYR A 110 -3.65 6.28 -1.33
CA TYR A 110 -2.89 5.08 -0.95
C TYR A 110 -2.15 5.27 0.37
N ARG A 111 -1.71 6.49 0.70
CA ARG A 111 -1.14 6.78 2.02
C ARG A 111 -2.16 6.59 3.13
N LEU A 112 -3.39 7.10 2.93
CA LEU A 112 -4.50 6.91 3.86
C LEU A 112 -4.85 5.43 3.99
N LYS A 113 -5.08 4.74 2.87
CA LYS A 113 -5.40 3.30 2.85
C LYS A 113 -4.31 2.43 3.49
N GLY A 114 -3.04 2.79 3.26
CA GLY A 114 -1.87 2.18 3.89
C GLY A 114 -1.85 2.38 5.41
N ALA A 115 -2.07 3.60 5.90
CA ALA A 115 -2.09 3.85 7.35
C ALA A 115 -3.28 3.18 8.05
N THR A 116 -4.46 3.15 7.43
CA THR A 116 -5.62 2.43 7.99
C THR A 116 -5.40 0.91 8.02
N THR A 117 -4.55 0.38 7.13
CA THR A 117 -4.11 -1.02 7.20
C THR A 117 -3.06 -1.20 8.30
N LEU A 118 -2.08 -0.29 8.38
CA LEU A 118 -1.05 -0.29 9.41
C LEU A 118 -1.64 -0.23 10.82
N SER A 119 -2.62 0.65 11.07
CA SER A 119 -3.29 0.77 12.37
C SER A 119 -3.95 -0.54 12.80
N ARG A 120 -4.60 -1.26 11.87
CA ARG A 120 -5.19 -2.58 12.14
C ARG A 120 -4.11 -3.61 12.46
N CYS A 121 -3.01 -3.64 11.71
CA CYS A 121 -1.91 -4.56 12.00
C CYS A 121 -1.29 -4.29 13.37
N LEU A 122 -1.10 -3.02 13.73
CA LEU A 122 -0.60 -2.62 15.05
C LEU A 122 -1.56 -3.03 16.16
N GLN A 123 -2.86 -2.76 16.00
CA GLN A 123 -3.90 -3.18 16.94
C GLN A 123 -3.91 -4.70 17.13
N GLN A 124 -3.94 -5.47 16.05
CA GLN A 124 -3.94 -6.94 16.09
C GLN A 124 -2.68 -7.52 16.72
N SER A 125 -1.57 -6.79 16.66
CA SER A 125 -0.29 -7.16 17.27
C SER A 125 -0.16 -6.66 18.73
N GLY A 126 -1.22 -6.15 19.34
CA GLY A 126 -1.22 -5.62 20.72
C GLY A 126 -0.55 -4.25 20.89
N ARG A 127 -0.16 -3.58 19.79
CA ARG A 127 0.50 -2.26 19.78
C ARG A 127 -0.51 -1.12 19.68
N SER A 128 -1.55 -1.16 20.52
CA SER A 128 -2.67 -0.21 20.49
C SER A 128 -2.25 1.27 20.60
N PRO A 129 -1.28 1.68 21.45
CA PRO A 129 -0.85 3.08 21.52
C PRO A 129 -0.30 3.61 20.18
N GLU A 130 0.41 2.77 19.43
CA GLU A 130 0.96 3.12 18.12
C GLU A 130 -0.14 3.18 17.06
N ALA A 131 -1.12 2.27 17.14
CA ALA A 131 -2.30 2.31 16.28
C ALA A 131 -3.10 3.62 16.45
N VAL A 132 -3.29 4.08 17.70
CA VAL A 132 -3.96 5.36 17.99
C VAL A 132 -3.20 6.53 17.37
N LYS A 133 -1.87 6.58 17.56
CA LYS A 133 -1.03 7.64 16.98
C LYS A 133 -1.18 7.72 15.46
N VAL A 134 -1.11 6.58 14.78
CA VAL A 134 -1.29 6.51 13.32
C VAL A 134 -2.67 7.04 12.90
N LEU A 135 -3.73 6.68 13.63
CA LEU A 135 -5.10 7.10 13.31
C LEU A 135 -5.34 8.60 13.58
N GLU A 136 -4.75 9.16 14.64
CA GLU A 136 -4.84 10.59 14.96
C GLU A 136 -4.09 11.44 13.92
N ASP A 137 -2.88 11.03 13.55
CA ASP A 137 -2.11 11.66 12.46
C ASP A 137 -2.89 11.61 11.14
N LEU A 138 -3.50 10.46 10.85
CA LEU A 138 -4.29 10.28 9.64
C LEU A 138 -5.56 11.13 9.65
N GLN A 139 -6.26 11.26 10.78
CA GLN A 139 -7.41 12.13 10.91
C GLN A 139 -7.05 13.59 10.63
N GLY A 140 -5.90 14.05 11.12
CA GLY A 140 -5.37 15.38 10.82
C GLY A 140 -5.16 15.60 9.32
N ARG A 141 -4.49 14.66 8.64
CA ARG A 141 -4.25 14.70 7.19
C ARG A 141 -5.55 14.66 6.37
N LEU A 142 -6.55 13.88 6.81
CA LEU A 142 -7.83 13.74 6.12
C LEU A 142 -8.66 15.03 6.14
N ARG A 143 -8.54 15.88 7.17
CA ARG A 143 -9.24 17.19 7.24
C ARG A 143 -8.91 18.09 6.04
N GLY A 144 -7.68 18.01 5.52
CA GLY A 144 -7.25 18.72 4.31
C GLY A 144 -7.70 18.08 2.99
N GLN A 145 -8.47 16.98 3.02
CA GLN A 145 -8.85 16.18 1.85
C GLN A 145 -10.36 15.92 1.79
N PRO A 146 -11.21 16.94 1.53
CA PRO A 146 -12.67 16.80 1.57
C PRO A 146 -13.22 15.68 0.69
N ARG A 147 -12.61 15.44 -0.47
CA ARG A 147 -13.01 14.37 -1.41
C ARG A 147 -12.77 12.96 -0.86
N LEU A 148 -11.83 12.81 0.08
CA LEU A 148 -11.46 11.52 0.66
C LEU A 148 -12.19 11.25 1.98
N GLN A 149 -12.78 12.27 2.60
CA GLN A 149 -13.51 12.17 3.88
C GLN A 149 -14.57 11.04 3.87
N PRO A 150 -15.46 10.91 2.87
CA PRO A 150 -16.51 9.89 2.89
C PRO A 150 -15.95 8.46 2.91
N TYR A 151 -14.74 8.25 2.38
CA TYR A 151 -14.14 6.93 2.24
C TYR A 151 -13.41 6.49 3.51
N PHE A 152 -12.79 7.42 4.24
CA PHE A 152 -11.90 7.07 5.36
C PHE A 152 -12.42 7.53 6.73
N ALA A 153 -13.16 8.63 6.83
CA ALA A 153 -13.59 9.17 8.12
C ALA A 153 -14.42 8.18 8.96
N PRO A 154 -15.36 7.40 8.38
CA PRO A 154 -16.11 6.41 9.15
C PRO A 154 -15.22 5.31 9.73
N GLU A 155 -14.30 4.78 8.91
CA GLU A 155 -13.41 3.69 9.34
C GLU A 155 -12.44 4.14 10.44
N ILE A 156 -11.85 5.33 10.31
CA ILE A 156 -10.94 5.89 11.32
C ILE A 156 -11.66 6.10 12.64
N SER A 157 -12.85 6.70 12.59
CA SER A 157 -13.64 7.00 13.79
C SER A 157 -14.02 5.71 14.51
N ALA A 158 -14.44 4.68 13.77
CA ALA A 158 -14.76 3.38 14.31
C ALA A 158 -13.54 2.67 14.93
N GLN A 159 -12.36 2.77 14.32
CA GLN A 159 -11.13 2.19 14.88
C GLN A 159 -10.68 2.93 16.16
N LEU A 160 -10.70 4.26 16.17
CA LEU A 160 -10.37 5.05 17.36
C LEU A 160 -11.30 4.75 18.53
N GLN A 161 -12.60 4.59 18.28
CA GLN A 161 -13.58 4.22 19.32
C GLN A 161 -13.31 2.84 19.92
N LYS A 162 -12.75 1.88 19.16
CA LYS A 162 -12.41 0.54 19.66
C LYS A 162 -11.13 0.49 20.47
N LEU A 163 -10.27 1.51 20.33
CA LEU A 163 -8.95 1.57 20.95
C LEU A 163 -8.93 2.41 22.23
N ARG A 164 -10.01 3.14 22.51
CA ARG A 164 -10.23 3.96 23.71
C ARG A 164 -11.20 3.23 24.64
#